data_AF-A0A961CGB1-F1
#
_entry.id   AF-A0A961CGB1-F1
#
_cell.length_a   1.000
_cell.length_b   1.000
_cell.length_c   1.000
_cell.angle_alpha   90.00
_cell.angle_beta   90.00
_cell.angle_gamma   90.00
#
_symmetry.space_group_name_H-M   'P 1'
#
loop_
_entity.id
_entity.type
_entity.pdbx_description
1 polymer ?
#
loop_
_entity_poly.entity_id
_entity_poly.type
_entity_poly.pdbx_seq_one_letter_code
_entity_poly.pdbx_strand_id
1 'polypeptide(L)'
;MIHPSRDTFRSLARDHTVVPVWRELVADLVTPVAAFARLCRDDRPAFLFESVEHGERWSRWSFVGRNPAATLVSRGRQAVVEGGRLPLDVRLDHGILVAVEDL
;
A
#
# COMPACT_ATOMS: atom_id res chain seq x y z
N MET A 1 -2.30 7.93 -19.57
CA MET A 1 -3.40 8.79 -19.08
C MET A 1 -3.59 8.51 -17.59
N ILE A 2 -4.06 9.47 -16.79
CA ILE A 2 -4.34 9.25 -15.35
C ILE A 2 -5.78 8.75 -15.22
N HIS A 3 -5.99 7.71 -14.41
CA HIS A 3 -7.26 7.06 -14.15
C HIS A 3 -7.52 6.99 -12.63
N PRO A 4 -8.78 7.02 -12.18
CA PRO A 4 -9.95 7.43 -12.96
C PRO A 4 -9.89 8.92 -13.35
N SER A 5 -10.79 9.36 -14.24
CA SER A 5 -10.98 10.80 -14.48
C SER A 5 -11.42 11.50 -13.19
N ARG A 6 -11.24 12.82 -13.10
CA ARG A 6 -11.64 13.59 -11.91
C ARG A 6 -13.12 13.42 -11.54
N ASP A 7 -13.99 13.39 -12.54
CA ASP A 7 -15.43 13.26 -12.29
C ASP A 7 -15.82 11.83 -11.92
N THR A 8 -15.17 10.84 -12.54
CA THR A 8 -15.31 9.43 -12.14
C THR A 8 -14.82 9.21 -10.71
N PHE A 9 -13.67 9.79 -10.32
CA PHE A 9 -13.18 9.75 -8.95
C PHE A 9 -14.22 10.28 -7.95
N ARG A 10 -14.79 11.46 -8.25
CA ARG A 10 -15.83 12.08 -7.40
C ARG A 10 -17.09 11.22 -7.28
N SER A 11 -17.45 10.50 -8.33
CA SER A 11 -18.57 9.56 -8.28
C SER A 11 -18.24 8.37 -7.37
N LEU A 12 -17.08 7.72 -7.58
CA LEU A 12 -16.65 6.56 -6.79
C LEU A 12 -16.45 6.90 -5.31
N ALA A 13 -15.92 8.08 -5.01
CA ALA A 13 -15.64 8.52 -3.64
C ALA A 13 -16.91 8.74 -2.78
N ARG A 14 -18.11 8.69 -3.37
CA ARG A 14 -19.37 8.72 -2.60
C ARG A 14 -19.67 7.39 -1.92
N ASP A 15 -19.27 6.29 -2.57
CA ASP A 15 -19.66 4.94 -2.18
C ASP A 15 -18.46 4.09 -1.71
N HIS A 16 -17.23 4.60 -1.85
CA HIS A 16 -16.00 3.88 -1.51
C HIS A 16 -15.07 4.71 -0.62
N THR A 17 -14.58 4.09 0.45
CA THR A 17 -13.60 4.69 1.38
C THR A 17 -12.21 4.86 0.75
N VAL A 18 -11.86 4.00 -0.22
CA VAL A 18 -10.57 4.04 -0.93
C VAL A 18 -10.82 3.98 -2.44
N VAL A 19 -10.32 4.98 -3.16
CA VAL A 19 -10.38 5.04 -4.63
C VAL A 19 -8.96 5.23 -5.18
N PRO A 20 -8.34 4.24 -5.85
CA PRO A 20 -6.98 4.37 -6.34
C PRO A 20 -6.91 5.30 -7.56
N VAL A 21 -5.97 6.24 -7.53
CA VAL A 21 -5.60 7.05 -8.70
C VAL A 21 -4.29 6.53 -9.26
N TRP A 22 -4.29 6.11 -10.52
CA TRP A 22 -3.20 5.36 -11.14
C TRP A 22 -2.99 5.76 -12.60
N ARG A 23 -1.87 5.31 -13.15
CA ARG A 23 -1.59 5.33 -14.59
C ARG A 23 -0.66 4.20 -14.94
N GLU A 24 -0.77 3.70 -16.17
CA GLU A 24 0.22 2.80 -16.74
C GLU A 24 1.35 3.57 -17.42
N LEU A 25 2.55 3.00 -17.33
CA LEU A 25 3.79 3.51 -17.90
C LEU A 25 4.51 2.36 -18.60
N VAL A 26 5.16 2.65 -19.73
CA VAL A 26 6.06 1.69 -20.39
C VAL A 26 7.33 1.59 -19.53
N ALA A 27 7.71 0.36 -19.18
CA ALA A 27 8.77 0.08 -18.22
C ALA A 27 9.62 -1.14 -18.61
N ASP A 28 9.68 -1.47 -19.90
CA ASP A 28 10.30 -2.68 -20.44
C ASP A 28 11.79 -2.85 -20.07
N LEU A 29 12.47 -1.73 -19.77
CA LEU A 29 13.88 -1.69 -19.35
C LEU A 29 14.05 -1.50 -17.83
N VAL A 30 12.99 -1.67 -17.05
CA VAL A 30 12.99 -1.42 -15.60
C VAL A 30 12.64 -2.71 -14.89
N THR A 31 13.62 -3.28 -14.20
CA THR A 31 13.39 -4.41 -13.29
C THR A 31 12.70 -3.92 -12.00
N PRO A 32 11.99 -4.79 -11.27
CA PRO A 32 11.36 -4.41 -10.00
C PRO A 32 12.33 -3.79 -8.99
N VAL A 33 13.53 -4.36 -8.84
CA VAL A 33 14.59 -3.83 -7.98
C VAL A 33 15.03 -2.44 -8.43
N ALA A 34 15.19 -2.21 -9.74
CA ALA A 34 15.51 -0.89 -10.28
C ALA A 34 14.37 0.12 -10.04
N ALA A 35 13.11 -0.31 -10.15
CA ALA A 35 11.95 0.53 -9.82
C ALA A 35 11.95 0.91 -8.34
N PHE A 36 12.15 -0.05 -7.43
CA PHE A 36 12.25 0.19 -5.99
C PHE A 36 13.35 1.20 -5.66
N ALA A 37 14.57 0.99 -6.16
CA ALA A 37 15.70 1.89 -5.92
C ALA A 37 15.48 3.31 -6.47
N ARG A 38 14.71 3.46 -7.57
CA ARG A 38 14.36 4.77 -8.13
C ARG A 38 13.27 5.46 -7.34
N LEU A 39 12.26 4.72 -6.90
CA LEU A 39 11.08 5.25 -6.21
C LEU A 39 11.33 5.55 -4.73
N CYS A 40 12.19 4.80 -4.04
CA CYS A 40 12.31 4.80 -2.58
C CYS A 40 13.64 5.41 -2.09
N ARG A 41 13.98 6.63 -2.53
CA ARG A 41 15.28 7.27 -2.24
C ARG A 41 15.35 8.10 -0.95
N ASP A 42 14.22 8.38 -0.32
CA ASP A 42 14.09 9.42 0.71
C ASP A 42 14.06 8.90 2.15
N ASP A 43 14.64 7.72 2.38
CA ASP A 43 14.73 7.03 3.69
C ASP A 43 13.39 6.87 4.42
N ARG A 44 12.27 6.95 3.67
CA ARG A 44 10.93 6.69 4.19
C ARG A 44 10.63 5.19 4.16
N PRO A 45 9.75 4.70 5.06
CA PRO A 45 9.35 3.30 5.05
C PRO A 45 8.87 2.87 3.66
N ALA A 46 9.42 1.76 3.16
CA ALA A 46 9.15 1.23 1.85
C ALA A 46 9.32 -0.30 1.83
N PHE A 47 8.68 -0.96 0.87
CA PHE A 47 8.81 -2.40 0.64
C PHE A 47 8.86 -2.73 -0.86
N LEU A 48 9.47 -3.88 -1.15
CA LEU A 48 9.39 -4.56 -2.44
C LEU A 48 8.94 -6.01 -2.15
N PHE A 49 7.82 -6.42 -2.73
CA PHE A 49 7.37 -7.81 -2.68
C PHE A 49 7.49 -8.44 -4.06
N GLU A 50 8.17 -9.57 -4.10
CA GLU A 50 8.32 -10.42 -5.28
C GLU A 50 7.94 -11.84 -4.90
N SER A 51 7.35 -12.57 -5.84
CA SER A 51 6.96 -13.96 -5.64
C SER A 51 7.63 -14.85 -6.68
N VAL A 52 8.09 -16.01 -6.23
CA VAL A 52 8.67 -17.07 -7.07
C VAL A 52 7.75 -18.27 -7.00
N GLU A 53 7.25 -18.69 -8.16
CA GLU A 53 6.45 -19.92 -8.28
C GLU A 53 7.38 -21.08 -8.65
N HIS A 54 7.34 -22.15 -7.85
CA HIS A 54 8.01 -23.43 -8.11
C HIS A 54 9.52 -23.35 -8.46
N GLY A 55 10.23 -22.35 -7.96
CA GLY A 55 11.69 -22.23 -8.04
C GLY A 55 12.24 -21.78 -9.40
N GLU A 56 11.45 -21.81 -10.48
CA GLU A 56 11.93 -21.55 -11.84
C GLU A 56 11.17 -20.44 -12.57
N ARG A 57 10.02 -19.98 -12.05
CA ARG A 57 9.19 -18.97 -12.70
C ARG A 57 8.89 -17.80 -11.78
N TRP A 58 9.34 -16.60 -12.15
CA TRP A 58 8.90 -15.38 -11.49
C TRP A 58 7.41 -15.15 -11.74
N SER A 59 6.70 -14.70 -10.71
CA SER A 59 5.30 -14.31 -10.86
C SER A 59 5.18 -13.11 -11.81
N ARG A 60 3.98 -12.91 -12.36
CA ARG A 60 3.71 -11.80 -13.31
C ARG A 60 3.87 -10.41 -12.68
N TRP A 61 3.79 -10.29 -11.35
CA TRP A 61 3.71 -9.01 -10.65
C TRP A 61 4.75 -8.89 -9.54
N SER A 62 5.30 -7.68 -9.39
CA SER A 62 6.05 -7.25 -8.23
C SER A 62 5.38 -6.00 -7.67
N PHE A 63 5.36 -5.85 -6.34
CA PHE A 63 4.71 -4.71 -5.67
C PHE A 63 5.75 -3.84 -4.99
N VAL A 64 5.75 -2.54 -5.32
CA VAL A 64 6.55 -1.52 -4.64
C VAL A 64 5.61 -0.60 -3.88
N GLY A 65 5.81 -0.49 -2.57
CA GLY A 65 5.12 0.47 -1.72
C GLY A 65 6.11 1.38 -1.02
N ARG A 66 5.76 2.65 -0.84
CA ARG A 66 6.56 3.63 -0.09
C ARG A 66 5.68 4.65 0.59
N ASN A 67 6.20 5.24 1.66
CA ASN A 67 5.57 6.34 2.39
C ASN A 67 4.10 6.01 2.75
N PRO A 68 3.88 4.97 3.57
CA PRO A 68 2.52 4.57 3.95
C PRO A 68 1.80 5.72 4.66
N ALA A 69 0.48 5.78 4.50
CA ALA A 69 -0.33 6.81 5.16
C ALA A 69 -0.34 6.66 6.69
N ALA A 70 -0.20 5.42 7.19
CA ALA A 70 -0.05 5.08 8.60
C ALA A 70 0.53 3.67 8.74
N THR A 71 1.16 3.38 9.87
CA THR A 71 1.63 2.02 10.22
C THR A 71 0.91 1.54 11.49
N LEU A 72 0.23 0.40 11.41
CA LEU A 72 -0.37 -0.27 12.57
C LEU A 72 0.66 -1.24 13.18
N VAL A 73 0.99 -1.05 14.46
CA VAL A 73 2.05 -1.77 15.17
C VAL A 73 1.48 -2.42 16.43
N SER A 74 1.79 -3.69 16.67
CA SER A 74 1.48 -4.35 17.95
C SER A 74 2.62 -4.14 18.94
N ARG A 75 2.31 -3.59 20.12
CA ARG A 75 3.24 -3.46 21.25
C ARG A 75 2.63 -4.13 22.47
N GLY A 76 3.11 -5.34 22.79
CA GLY A 76 2.52 -6.16 23.84
C GLY A 76 1.08 -6.56 23.49
N ARG A 77 0.10 -6.10 24.26
CA ARG A 77 -1.34 -6.36 24.03
C ARG A 77 -2.10 -5.20 23.38
N GLN A 78 -1.41 -4.12 23.02
CA GLN A 78 -2.02 -2.92 22.44
C GLN A 78 -1.61 -2.75 20.98
N ALA A 79 -2.54 -2.28 20.16
CA ALA A 79 -2.23 -1.80 18.82
C ALA A 79 -1.94 -0.29 18.87
N VAL A 80 -0.97 0.17 18.10
CA VAL A 80 -0.50 1.56 18.06
C VAL A 80 -0.41 2.00 16.60
N VAL A 81 -0.71 3.26 16.32
CA VAL A 81 -0.60 3.85 14.98
C VAL A 81 0.59 4.81 14.93
N GLU A 82 1.47 4.64 13.94
CA GLU A 82 2.65 5.49 13.72
C GLU A 82 2.54 6.25 12.38
N GLY A 83 3.15 7.44 12.32
CA GLY A 83 3.33 8.27 11.11
C GLY A 83 2.10 9.06 10.64
N GLY A 84 0.89 8.50 10.75
CA GLY A 84 -0.34 9.16 10.30
C GLY A 84 -1.61 8.68 11.00
N ARG A 85 -2.73 8.61 10.27
CA ARG A 85 -4.06 8.32 10.84
C ARG A 85 -4.76 7.21 10.06
N LEU A 86 -5.37 6.28 10.80
CA LEU A 86 -6.31 5.29 10.27
C LEU A 86 -7.73 5.88 10.16
N PRO A 87 -8.67 5.17 9.51
CA PRO A 87 -10.10 5.47 9.62
C PRO A 87 -10.58 5.63 11.08
N LEU A 88 -11.66 6.40 11.29
CA LEU A 88 -12.08 6.89 12.61
C LEU A 88 -12.64 5.82 13.56
N ASP A 89 -12.78 4.59 13.10
CA ASP A 89 -13.52 3.48 13.71
C ASP A 89 -12.65 2.26 14.06
N VAL A 90 -11.34 2.33 13.86
CA VAL A 90 -10.42 1.22 14.17
C VAL A 90 -10.19 1.10 15.68
N ARG A 91 -10.54 -0.05 16.26
CA ARG A 91 -10.34 -0.34 17.68
C ARG A 91 -8.92 -0.82 17.98
N LEU A 92 -8.16 -0.03 18.74
CA LEU A 92 -6.74 -0.27 19.02
C LEU A 92 -6.46 -0.94 20.38
N ASP A 93 -7.43 -0.92 21.29
CA ASP A 93 -7.32 -1.40 22.67
C ASP A 93 -7.69 -2.88 22.86
N HIS A 94 -8.20 -3.53 21.82
CA HIS A 94 -8.60 -4.95 21.82
C HIS A 94 -7.57 -5.89 21.17
N GLY A 95 -6.34 -5.39 20.93
CA GLY A 95 -5.27 -6.12 20.28
C GLY A 95 -5.27 -5.99 18.75
N ILE A 96 -4.16 -6.37 18.13
CA ILE A 96 -3.93 -6.09 16.70
C ILE A 96 -4.88 -6.81 15.75
N LEU A 97 -5.36 -8.01 16.10
CA LEU A 97 -6.28 -8.75 15.23
C LEU A 97 -7.61 -7.99 15.06
N VAL A 98 -8.18 -7.50 16.15
CA VAL A 98 -9.41 -6.70 16.12
C VAL A 98 -9.19 -5.41 15.33
N ALA A 99 -8.04 -4.75 15.53
CA ALA A 99 -7.69 -3.54 14.77
C ALA A 99 -7.56 -3.79 13.26
N VAL A 100 -7.13 -4.99 12.84
CA VAL A 100 -7.01 -5.36 11.42
C VAL A 100 -8.38 -5.73 10.83
N GLU A 101 -9.28 -6.32 11.61
CA GLU A 101 -10.64 -6.64 11.17
C GLU A 101 -11.52 -5.41 10.94
N ASP A 102 -11.20 -4.28 11.59
CA ASP A 102 -11.90 -2.99 11.43
C ASP A 102 -11.44 -2.20 10.18
N LEU A 103 -10.40 -2.65 9.47
CA LEU A 103 -9.85 -1.99 8.27
C LEU A 103 -10.44 -2.55 6.97
#